data_AF-A0A9D7LTI5-F1
#
_entry.id   AF-A0A9D7LTI5-F1
#
_cell.length_a   1.000
_cell.length_b   1.000
_cell.length_c   1.000
_cell.angle_alpha   90.00
_cell.angle_beta   90.00
_cell.angle_gamma   90.00
#
_symmetry.space_group_name_H-M   'P 1'
#
loop_
_entity.id
_entity.type
_entity.pdbx_description
1 polymer ?
#
loop_
_entity_poly.entity_id
_entity_poly.type
_entity_poly.pdbx_seq_one_letter_code
_entity_poly.pdbx_strand_id
1 'polypeptide(L)'
;MTSAWTICAAGLLLAVPIGAGAASPARPTPGAKPAAKAKPAPKVRIAPLACAVPVGRADSARALQRRFGDNALPSSRSDEQGVQVFKLVLYPYEPARRIEVIYPDAAMRVPLRLSIDRLSSTWSVGGLRVGQDLAAVTARNGGPFALRGFGPGEGGRVIDWKGGALGAALPGGCTVGVRLVAPLPEQVAAGASGAARIVGSQQGEVVAAEPLVAELSISWPAPAAPVRKRK
;
A
#
# COMPACT_ATOMS: atom_id res chain seq x y z
N MET A 1 48.10 38.51 23.71
CA MET A 1 46.75 39.10 23.62
C MET A 1 45.78 38.02 24.11
N THR A 2 45.68 37.68 25.41
CA THR A 2 44.87 38.31 26.51
C THR A 2 43.45 38.65 26.03
N SER A 3 42.34 38.11 26.52
CA SER A 3 41.89 37.75 27.89
C SER A 3 40.80 36.65 27.78
N ALA A 4 40.57 35.67 28.67
CA ALA A 4 40.51 35.58 30.14
C ALA A 4 39.36 36.39 30.77
N TRP A 5 38.19 35.77 30.93
CA TRP A 5 37.15 36.20 31.88
C TRP A 5 36.70 35.00 32.71
N THR A 6 37.12 35.02 33.97
CA THR A 6 36.57 34.30 35.12
C THR A 6 35.74 35.32 35.90
N ILE A 7 34.65 34.90 36.56
CA ILE A 7 34.29 35.25 37.96
C ILE A 7 32.93 34.65 38.39
N CYS A 8 33.03 33.91 39.51
CA CYS A 8 32.14 33.71 40.67
C CYS A 8 30.66 33.28 40.56
N ALA A 9 30.46 32.02 40.97
CA ALA A 9 29.68 31.56 42.13
C ALA A 9 28.79 32.55 42.91
N ALA A 10 27.54 32.12 43.17
CA ALA A 10 26.88 32.25 44.47
C ALA A 10 25.75 31.20 44.56
N GLY A 11 25.82 30.35 45.59
CA GLY A 11 24.77 29.40 45.90
C GLY A 11 23.57 30.05 46.61
N LEU A 12 22.40 29.44 46.45
CA LEU A 12 21.36 29.52 47.47
C LEU A 12 20.53 28.23 47.42
N LEU A 13 20.74 27.38 48.42
CA LEU A 13 19.86 26.29 48.80
C LEU A 13 18.56 26.91 49.34
N LEU A 14 17.44 26.66 48.67
CA LEU A 14 16.12 26.84 49.25
C LEU A 14 15.46 25.47 49.38
N ALA A 15 15.37 25.03 50.63
CA ALA A 15 14.60 23.89 51.07
C ALA A 15 13.12 24.10 50.76
N VAL A 16 12.50 23.14 50.06
CA VAL A 16 11.05 23.05 49.92
C VAL A 16 10.52 22.21 51.09
N PRO A 17 9.56 22.71 51.89
CA PRO A 17 8.99 21.95 52.98
C PRO A 17 8.11 20.81 52.49
N ILE A 18 8.25 19.67 53.15
CA ILE A 18 7.40 18.48 53.05
C ILE A 18 6.03 18.85 53.62
N GLY A 19 5.07 19.15 52.74
CA GLY A 19 3.66 19.29 53.07
C GLY A 19 3.02 17.90 53.14
N ALA A 20 2.79 17.40 54.35
CA ALA A 20 1.93 16.26 54.62
C ALA A 20 0.47 16.62 54.32
N GLY A 21 0.04 16.41 53.07
CA GLY A 21 -1.37 16.46 52.68
C GLY A 21 -2.04 15.12 52.98
N ALA A 22 -2.88 15.10 54.02
CA ALA A 22 -3.69 13.95 54.38
C ALA A 22 -4.53 13.44 53.19
N ALA A 23 -4.46 12.13 52.95
CA ALA A 23 -5.32 11.43 52.02
C ALA A 23 -6.78 11.53 52.48
N SER A 24 -7.62 12.25 51.73
CA SER A 24 -9.07 12.10 51.84
C SER A 24 -9.47 10.72 51.32
N PRO A 25 -10.22 9.89 52.08
CA PRO A 25 -10.79 8.68 51.53
C PRO A 25 -11.86 9.05 50.49
N ALA A 26 -11.59 8.72 49.23
CA ALA A 26 -12.57 8.82 48.17
C ALA A 26 -13.80 7.96 48.55
N ARG A 27 -14.98 8.58 48.59
CA ARG A 27 -16.25 7.84 48.74
C ARG A 27 -16.40 6.87 47.58
N PRO A 28 -16.82 5.62 47.81
CA PRO A 28 -17.22 4.73 46.73
C PRO A 28 -18.45 5.31 46.05
N THR A 29 -18.37 5.56 44.74
CA THR A 29 -19.53 5.91 43.93
C THR A 29 -20.43 4.67 43.79
N PRO A 30 -21.72 4.74 44.20
CA PRO A 30 -22.66 3.68 43.92
C PRO A 30 -23.04 3.69 42.44
N GLY A 31 -22.88 2.56 41.76
CA GLY A 31 -23.54 2.30 40.48
C GLY A 31 -22.69 2.41 39.21
N ALA A 32 -21.55 1.71 39.16
CA ALA A 32 -20.99 1.34 37.85
C ALA A 32 -21.91 0.26 37.23
N LYS A 33 -22.77 0.68 36.30
CA LYS A 33 -23.59 -0.23 35.47
C LYS A 33 -22.66 -1.22 34.77
N PRO A 34 -22.93 -2.54 34.80
CA PRO A 34 -22.05 -3.52 34.15
C PRO A 34 -21.85 -3.16 32.69
N ALA A 35 -20.60 -3.05 32.25
CA ALA A 35 -20.26 -2.78 30.87
C ALA A 35 -20.94 -3.83 29.98
N ALA A 36 -21.81 -3.38 29.09
CA ALA A 36 -22.46 -4.24 28.12
C ALA A 36 -21.38 -5.00 27.35
N LYS A 37 -21.49 -6.33 27.30
CA LYS A 37 -20.57 -7.19 26.55
C LYS A 37 -20.53 -6.69 25.11
N ALA A 38 -19.37 -6.20 24.68
CA ALA A 38 -19.18 -5.71 23.32
C ALA A 38 -19.50 -6.84 22.33
N LYS A 39 -20.42 -6.58 21.40
CA LYS A 39 -20.76 -7.52 20.33
C LYS A 39 -19.50 -7.78 19.50
N PRO A 40 -19.16 -9.04 19.17
CA PRO A 40 -17.98 -9.33 18.36
C PRO A 40 -18.02 -8.53 17.07
N ALA A 41 -16.92 -7.83 16.75
CA ALA A 41 -16.82 -7.08 15.51
C ALA A 41 -17.06 -8.03 14.31
N PRO A 42 -17.84 -7.62 13.30
CA PRO A 42 -18.11 -8.45 12.15
C PRO A 42 -16.78 -8.86 11.49
N LYS A 43 -16.60 -10.17 11.26
CA LYS A 43 -15.43 -10.70 10.55
C LYS A 43 -15.45 -10.16 9.12
N VAL A 44 -14.53 -9.27 8.79
CA VAL A 44 -14.35 -8.75 7.43
C VAL A 44 -13.90 -9.91 6.53
N ARG A 45 -14.73 -10.24 5.53
CA ARG A 45 -14.40 -11.29 4.56
C ARG A 45 -13.39 -10.74 3.56
N ILE A 46 -12.28 -11.45 3.38
CA ILE A 46 -11.27 -11.12 2.39
C ILE A 46 -11.52 -11.97 1.15
N ALA A 47 -11.65 -11.30 0.00
CA ALA A 47 -11.90 -11.93 -1.29
C ALA A 47 -10.62 -11.96 -2.13
N PRO A 48 -10.30 -13.07 -2.82
CA PRO A 48 -9.17 -13.10 -3.72
C PRO A 48 -9.47 -12.31 -5.01
N LEU A 49 -8.50 -11.52 -5.44
CA LEU A 49 -8.44 -10.92 -6.77
C LEU A 49 -7.54 -11.82 -7.63
N ALA A 50 -8.17 -12.55 -8.56
CA ALA A 50 -7.55 -13.58 -9.39
C ALA A 50 -7.70 -13.25 -10.88
N CYS A 51 -7.04 -14.02 -11.75
CA CYS A 51 -6.99 -13.74 -13.19
C CYS A 51 -8.33 -13.77 -13.94
N ALA A 52 -9.39 -14.30 -13.30
CA ALA A 52 -10.73 -14.41 -13.88
C ALA A 52 -11.83 -13.85 -12.96
N VAL A 53 -11.49 -13.43 -11.73
CA VAL A 53 -12.49 -13.01 -10.71
C VAL A 53 -11.96 -11.82 -9.93
N PRO A 54 -12.75 -10.74 -9.77
CA PRO A 54 -14.08 -10.51 -10.33
C PRO A 54 -14.04 -9.97 -11.77
N VAL A 55 -12.85 -9.82 -12.36
CA VAL A 55 -12.62 -9.35 -13.73
C VAL A 55 -11.64 -10.30 -14.43
N GLY A 56 -12.01 -10.76 -15.62
CA GLY A 56 -11.16 -11.62 -16.45
C GLY A 56 -10.54 -10.87 -17.62
N ARG A 57 -9.55 -11.51 -18.28
CA ARG A 57 -8.84 -10.96 -19.44
C ARG A 57 -9.74 -10.59 -20.62
N ALA A 58 -10.91 -11.22 -20.75
CA ALA A 58 -11.86 -10.97 -21.84
C ALA A 58 -12.91 -9.90 -21.50
N ASP A 59 -12.90 -9.35 -20.28
CA ASP A 59 -13.91 -8.40 -19.84
C ASP A 59 -13.62 -6.98 -20.39
N SER A 60 -14.34 -6.57 -21.43
CA SER A 60 -14.37 -5.16 -21.85
C SER A 60 -15.03 -4.26 -20.80
N ALA A 61 -14.72 -2.97 -20.81
CA ALA A 61 -15.37 -2.01 -19.93
C ALA A 61 -16.90 -2.03 -20.07
N ARG A 62 -17.41 -2.15 -21.30
CA ARG A 62 -18.85 -2.25 -21.56
C ARG A 62 -19.46 -3.52 -20.97
N ALA A 63 -18.74 -4.65 -21.00
CA ALA A 63 -19.22 -5.89 -20.38
C ALA A 63 -19.28 -5.77 -18.85
N LEU A 64 -18.27 -5.14 -18.25
CA LEU A 64 -18.25 -4.87 -16.82
C LEU A 64 -19.36 -3.90 -16.40
N GLN A 65 -19.61 -2.84 -17.17
CA GLN A 65 -20.73 -1.93 -16.92
C GLN A 65 -22.07 -2.64 -16.94
N ARG A 66 -22.30 -3.57 -17.89
CA ARG A 66 -23.51 -4.40 -17.89
C ARG A 66 -23.60 -5.32 -16.68
N ARG A 67 -22.47 -5.86 -16.20
CA ARG A 67 -22.41 -6.80 -15.08
C ARG A 67 -22.56 -6.11 -13.70
N PHE A 68 -22.00 -4.91 -13.55
CA PHE A 68 -21.90 -4.22 -12.27
C PHE A 68 -22.80 -2.97 -12.15
N GLY A 69 -23.41 -2.51 -13.25
CA GLY A 69 -24.28 -1.33 -13.27
C GLY A 69 -23.55 -0.08 -12.77
N ASP A 70 -24.18 0.64 -11.84
CA ASP A 70 -23.65 1.87 -11.23
C ASP A 70 -22.34 1.66 -10.46
N ASN A 71 -22.01 0.41 -10.14
CA ASN A 71 -20.72 0.06 -9.54
C ASN A 71 -19.58 -0.03 -10.55
N ALA A 72 -19.76 0.42 -11.80
CA ALA A 72 -18.72 0.43 -12.83
C ALA A 72 -18.70 1.76 -13.59
N LEU A 73 -17.75 2.64 -13.25
CA LEU A 73 -17.63 3.98 -13.83
C LEU A 73 -16.35 4.16 -14.65
N PRO A 74 -16.44 4.55 -15.93
CA PRO A 74 -15.27 4.91 -16.73
C PRO A 74 -14.57 6.14 -16.17
N SER A 75 -13.25 6.18 -16.30
CA SER A 75 -12.42 7.31 -15.93
C SER A 75 -11.23 7.38 -16.87
N SER A 76 -10.96 8.57 -17.39
CA SER A 76 -9.74 8.86 -18.15
C SER A 76 -9.04 10.04 -17.52
N ARG A 77 -7.79 9.86 -17.09
CA ARG A 77 -6.93 10.94 -16.59
C ARG A 77 -5.53 10.78 -17.14
N SER A 78 -4.83 11.88 -17.37
CA SER A 78 -3.40 11.82 -17.67
C SER A 78 -2.64 11.37 -16.43
N ASP A 79 -1.61 10.54 -16.62
CA ASP A 79 -0.61 10.27 -15.59
C ASP A 79 0.36 11.46 -15.43
N GLU A 80 1.34 11.29 -14.55
CA GLU A 80 2.34 12.31 -14.21
C GLU A 80 3.22 12.69 -15.41
N GLN A 81 3.29 11.82 -16.42
CA GLN A 81 4.02 12.01 -17.66
C GLN A 81 3.14 12.63 -18.77
N GLY A 82 1.88 12.97 -18.46
CA GLY A 82 0.91 13.51 -19.41
C GLY A 82 0.29 12.46 -20.33
N VAL A 83 0.54 11.17 -20.11
CA VAL A 83 0.00 10.08 -20.92
C VAL A 83 -1.42 9.76 -20.45
N GLN A 84 -2.36 9.73 -21.38
CA GLN A 84 -3.75 9.42 -21.08
C GLN A 84 -3.90 7.97 -20.59
N VAL A 85 -4.35 7.80 -19.35
CA VAL A 85 -4.68 6.48 -18.78
C VAL A 85 -6.18 6.25 -18.87
N PHE A 86 -6.57 5.10 -19.43
CA PHE A 86 -7.96 4.67 -19.56
C PHE A 86 -8.29 3.64 -18.49
N LYS A 87 -9.29 3.94 -17.66
CA LYS A 87 -9.67 3.11 -16.51
C LYS A 87 -11.18 2.90 -16.43
N LEU A 88 -11.58 1.75 -15.93
CA LEU A 88 -12.91 1.54 -15.37
C LEU A 88 -12.75 1.29 -13.87
N VAL A 89 -13.46 2.05 -13.06
CA VAL A 89 -13.45 1.89 -11.61
C VAL A 89 -14.64 1.04 -11.20
N LEU A 90 -14.36 -0.11 -10.58
CA LEU A 90 -15.38 -0.91 -9.91
C LEU A 90 -15.55 -0.46 -8.46
N TYR A 91 -16.80 -0.39 -7.99
CA TYR A 91 -17.18 0.06 -6.64
C TYR A 91 -16.58 1.42 -6.25
N PRO A 92 -16.83 2.48 -7.04
CA PRO A 92 -16.16 3.77 -6.89
C PRO A 92 -16.41 4.44 -5.53
N TYR A 93 -17.55 4.17 -4.90
CA TYR A 93 -17.99 4.74 -3.63
C TYR A 93 -17.83 3.79 -2.44
N GLU A 94 -17.29 2.59 -2.64
CA GLU A 94 -16.99 1.63 -1.57
C GLU A 94 -15.47 1.38 -1.52
N PRO A 95 -14.69 2.20 -0.78
CA PRO A 95 -13.22 2.12 -0.77
C PRO A 95 -12.66 0.73 -0.45
N ALA A 96 -13.39 -0.04 0.37
CA ALA A 96 -13.04 -1.38 0.75
C ALA A 96 -13.15 -2.39 -0.40
N ARG A 97 -13.98 -2.13 -1.41
CA ARG A 97 -14.21 -3.00 -2.57
C ARG A 97 -13.68 -2.41 -3.88
N ARG A 98 -13.21 -1.17 -3.86
CA ARG A 98 -12.74 -0.44 -5.03
C ARG A 98 -11.64 -1.22 -5.78
N ILE A 99 -11.82 -1.38 -7.08
CA ILE A 99 -10.81 -1.93 -8.01
C ILE A 99 -10.67 -0.98 -9.19
N GLU A 100 -9.44 -0.66 -9.58
CA GLU A 100 -9.18 0.04 -10.84
C GLU A 100 -8.82 -0.97 -11.93
N VAL A 101 -9.58 -0.98 -13.01
CA VAL A 101 -9.34 -1.77 -14.21
C VAL A 101 -8.68 -0.86 -15.24
N ILE A 102 -7.39 -1.05 -15.51
CA ILE A 102 -6.62 -0.25 -16.46
C ILE A 102 -6.66 -0.92 -17.84
N TYR A 103 -6.86 -0.11 -18.87
CA TYR A 103 -6.88 -0.53 -20.28
C TYR A 103 -5.73 0.11 -21.05
N PRO A 104 -5.23 -0.54 -22.12
CA PRO A 104 -4.14 -0.01 -22.92
C PRO A 104 -4.57 1.16 -23.83
N ASP A 105 -5.86 1.29 -24.12
CA ASP A 105 -6.41 2.27 -25.05
C ASP A 105 -7.85 2.69 -24.70
N ALA A 106 -8.33 3.72 -25.39
CA ALA A 106 -9.67 4.28 -25.22
C ALA A 106 -10.81 3.33 -25.63
N ALA A 107 -10.53 2.27 -26.41
CA ALA A 107 -11.54 1.30 -26.78
C ALA A 107 -11.90 0.37 -25.62
N MET A 108 -11.02 0.28 -24.60
CA MET A 108 -11.24 -0.42 -23.33
C MET A 108 -11.80 -1.84 -23.52
N ARG A 109 -11.26 -2.58 -24.50
CA ARG A 109 -11.75 -3.91 -24.89
C ARG A 109 -11.17 -5.05 -24.07
N VAL A 110 -9.90 -4.94 -23.69
CA VAL A 110 -9.13 -5.97 -23.00
C VAL A 110 -8.38 -5.31 -21.83
N PRO A 111 -8.61 -5.73 -20.58
CA PRO A 111 -7.89 -5.18 -19.43
C PRO A 111 -6.40 -5.48 -19.53
N LEU A 112 -5.58 -4.47 -19.21
CA LEU A 112 -4.14 -4.59 -19.06
C LEU A 112 -3.76 -5.00 -17.64
N ARG A 113 -4.41 -4.37 -16.65
CA ARG A 113 -4.08 -4.51 -15.23
C ARG A 113 -5.30 -4.26 -14.36
N LEU A 114 -5.40 -4.97 -13.24
CA LEU A 114 -6.25 -4.59 -12.11
C LEU A 114 -5.37 -4.09 -10.97
N SER A 115 -5.78 -3.03 -10.28
CA SER A 115 -5.08 -2.55 -9.08
C SER A 115 -6.03 -2.25 -7.92
N ILE A 116 -5.48 -2.42 -6.71
CA ILE A 116 -6.08 -2.05 -5.42
C ILE A 116 -5.02 -1.31 -4.60
N ASP A 117 -5.41 -0.21 -3.96
CA ASP A 117 -4.49 0.73 -3.31
C ASP A 117 -5.06 1.35 -2.01
N ARG A 118 -6.21 0.84 -1.53
CA ARG A 118 -6.84 1.31 -0.30
C ARG A 118 -6.49 0.41 0.86
N LEU A 119 -6.06 0.99 1.99
CA LEU A 119 -5.76 0.24 3.22
C LEU A 119 -6.98 -0.53 3.75
N SER A 120 -8.18 0.03 3.55
CA SER A 120 -9.45 -0.62 3.89
C SER A 120 -9.87 -1.74 2.93
N SER A 121 -9.07 -2.06 1.92
CA SER A 121 -9.41 -3.04 0.90
C SER A 121 -9.66 -4.43 1.50
N THR A 122 -10.76 -5.04 1.08
CA THR A 122 -11.12 -6.42 1.40
C THR A 122 -10.63 -7.40 0.32
N TRP A 123 -9.78 -6.96 -0.60
CA TRP A 123 -9.19 -7.80 -1.62
C TRP A 123 -7.81 -8.31 -1.20
N SER A 124 -7.46 -9.51 -1.67
CA SER A 124 -6.10 -10.03 -1.60
C SER A 124 -5.60 -10.48 -2.96
N VAL A 125 -4.33 -10.22 -3.28
CA VAL A 125 -3.67 -10.67 -4.52
C VAL A 125 -2.55 -11.61 -4.15
N GLY A 126 -2.56 -12.84 -4.68
CA GLY A 126 -1.53 -13.83 -4.35
C GLY A 126 -1.40 -14.15 -2.85
N GLY A 127 -2.43 -13.85 -2.05
CA GLY A 127 -2.41 -13.97 -0.59
C GLY A 127 -1.89 -12.74 0.16
N LEU A 128 -1.50 -11.67 -0.55
CA LEU A 128 -1.12 -10.39 0.03
C LEU A 128 -2.30 -9.43 0.13
N ARG A 129 -2.20 -8.47 1.06
CA ARG A 129 -3.15 -7.36 1.27
C ARG A 129 -2.40 -6.03 1.35
N VAL A 130 -3.10 -4.95 0.97
CA VAL A 130 -2.60 -3.57 1.17
C VAL A 130 -2.36 -3.34 2.66
N GLY A 131 -1.26 -2.67 2.99
CA GLY A 131 -0.83 -2.37 4.36
C GLY A 131 0.02 -3.45 5.04
N GLN A 132 0.23 -4.61 4.42
CA GLN A 132 1.18 -5.59 4.95
C GLN A 132 2.62 -5.08 4.84
N ASP A 133 3.47 -5.51 5.77
CA ASP A 133 4.87 -5.13 5.83
C ASP A 133 5.76 -5.91 4.87
N LEU A 134 7.02 -5.47 4.77
CA LEU A 134 8.08 -6.11 3.98
C LEU A 134 8.30 -7.60 4.34
N ALA A 135 8.18 -7.95 5.62
CA ALA A 135 8.40 -9.31 6.10
C ALA A 135 7.30 -10.25 5.60
N ALA A 136 6.04 -9.82 5.61
CA ALA A 136 4.91 -10.55 5.06
C ALA A 136 5.07 -10.79 3.56
N VAL A 137 5.53 -9.80 2.79
CA VAL A 137 5.82 -9.97 1.36
C VAL A 137 6.95 -10.96 1.14
N THR A 138 8.04 -10.85 1.90
CA THR A 138 9.20 -11.75 1.80
C THR A 138 8.82 -13.19 2.14
N ALA A 139 8.08 -13.38 3.23
CA ALA A 139 7.59 -14.70 3.64
C ALA A 139 6.65 -15.30 2.60
N ARG A 140 5.75 -14.48 2.01
CA ARG A 140 4.85 -14.95 0.97
C ARG A 140 5.56 -15.28 -0.33
N ASN A 141 6.60 -14.53 -0.68
CA ASN A 141 7.45 -14.81 -1.82
C ASN A 141 8.35 -16.05 -1.60
N GLY A 142 8.68 -16.37 -0.35
CA GLY A 142 9.63 -17.43 -0.01
C GLY A 142 11.09 -17.02 -0.20
N GLY A 143 11.38 -15.72 -0.26
CA GLY A 143 12.74 -15.21 -0.49
C GLY A 143 12.80 -13.73 -0.86
N PRO A 144 14.02 -13.18 -1.01
CA PRO A 144 14.23 -11.79 -1.39
C PRO A 144 13.75 -11.49 -2.81
N PHE A 145 13.47 -10.22 -3.09
CA PHE A 145 13.05 -9.73 -4.41
C PHE A 145 13.77 -8.41 -4.75
N ALA A 146 13.62 -7.92 -5.98
CA ALA A 146 14.18 -6.65 -6.43
C ALA A 146 13.09 -5.59 -6.62
N LEU A 147 13.39 -4.38 -6.16
CA LEU A 147 12.57 -3.19 -6.29
C LEU A 147 13.24 -2.19 -7.23
N ARG A 148 12.45 -1.45 -7.98
CA ARG A 148 12.90 -0.27 -8.73
C ARG A 148 12.19 0.98 -8.24
N GLY A 149 12.91 2.09 -8.15
CA GLY A 149 12.36 3.38 -7.75
C GLY A 149 12.07 3.49 -6.25
N PHE A 150 12.73 2.68 -5.40
CA PHE A 150 12.50 2.72 -3.96
C PHE A 150 13.05 4.03 -3.37
N GLY A 151 12.17 5.01 -3.24
CA GLY A 151 12.42 6.32 -2.66
C GLY A 151 11.32 6.75 -1.67
N PRO A 152 11.62 7.68 -0.76
CA PRO A 152 10.66 8.36 0.09
C PRO A 152 9.49 8.95 -0.71
N GLY A 153 8.25 8.68 -0.29
CA GLY A 153 7.02 9.16 -0.95
C GLY A 153 6.64 8.44 -2.26
N GLU A 154 7.61 8.15 -3.13
CA GLU A 154 7.40 7.46 -4.42
C GLU A 154 7.13 5.95 -4.22
N GLY A 155 7.91 5.33 -3.32
CA GLY A 155 7.86 3.91 -3.05
C GLY A 155 8.44 3.05 -4.19
N GLY A 156 8.89 1.83 -3.87
CA GLY A 156 9.49 0.92 -4.85
C GLY A 156 8.49 -0.06 -5.45
N ARG A 157 8.56 -0.26 -6.77
CA ARG A 157 7.81 -1.32 -7.47
C ARG A 157 8.66 -2.58 -7.56
N VAL A 158 8.08 -3.73 -7.24
CA VAL A 158 8.73 -5.03 -7.45
C VAL A 158 8.88 -5.26 -8.95
N ILE A 159 10.11 -5.53 -9.39
CA ILE A 159 10.45 -5.79 -10.79
C ILE A 159 10.97 -7.20 -11.03
N ASP A 160 11.44 -7.89 -9.98
CA ASP A 160 11.91 -9.27 -10.07
C ASP A 160 11.69 -9.99 -8.75
N TRP A 161 11.01 -11.14 -8.79
CA TRP A 161 10.73 -11.98 -7.63
C TRP A 161 11.86 -12.95 -7.29
N LYS A 162 12.93 -12.98 -8.09
CA LYS A 162 14.13 -13.82 -7.93
C LYS A 162 13.81 -15.30 -7.79
N GLY A 163 12.85 -15.78 -8.57
CA GLY A 163 12.38 -17.18 -8.54
C GLY A 163 11.44 -17.51 -7.38
N GLY A 164 11.00 -16.52 -6.59
CA GLY A 164 10.04 -16.72 -5.52
C GLY A 164 8.61 -16.98 -6.00
N ALA A 165 7.77 -17.45 -5.07
CA ALA A 165 6.41 -17.93 -5.32
C ALA A 165 5.48 -16.87 -5.95
N LEU A 166 5.70 -15.58 -5.65
CA LEU A 166 4.89 -14.48 -6.21
C LEU A 166 5.26 -14.15 -7.67
N GLY A 167 6.39 -14.66 -8.16
CA GLY A 167 6.80 -14.56 -9.56
C GLY A 167 6.15 -15.59 -10.48
N ALA A 168 5.59 -16.66 -9.92
CA ALA A 168 4.83 -17.63 -10.70
C ALA A 168 3.53 -16.98 -11.24
N ALA A 169 3.14 -17.36 -12.45
CA ALA A 169 1.84 -16.98 -12.96
C ALA A 169 0.73 -17.59 -12.09
N LEU A 170 -0.25 -16.78 -11.72
CA LEU A 170 -1.44 -17.26 -11.04
C LEU A 170 -2.26 -18.15 -11.99
N PRO A 171 -3.13 -19.04 -11.47
CA PRO A 171 -4.08 -19.77 -12.29
C PRO A 171 -4.88 -18.82 -13.19
N GLY A 172 -4.75 -19.00 -14.51
CA GLY A 172 -5.30 -18.08 -15.52
C GLY A 172 -4.26 -17.14 -16.17
N GLY A 173 -2.97 -17.28 -15.84
CA GLY A 173 -1.87 -16.72 -16.62
C GLY A 173 -1.58 -15.23 -16.41
N CYS A 174 -2.08 -14.64 -15.33
CA CYS A 174 -1.74 -13.28 -14.91
C CYS A 174 -0.62 -13.29 -13.85
N THR A 175 0.11 -12.18 -13.73
CA THR A 175 1.22 -12.02 -12.81
C THR A 175 0.89 -11.04 -11.69
N VAL A 176 1.48 -11.24 -10.51
CA VAL A 176 1.33 -10.34 -9.36
C VAL A 176 2.30 -9.17 -9.47
N GLY A 177 1.80 -7.96 -9.24
CA GLY A 177 2.59 -6.76 -9.06
C GLY A 177 2.39 -6.16 -7.68
N VAL A 178 3.47 -5.68 -7.07
CA VAL A 178 3.46 -5.04 -5.74
C VAL A 178 4.21 -3.72 -5.81
N ARG A 179 3.66 -2.69 -5.16
CA ARG A 179 4.37 -1.43 -4.85
C ARG A 179 4.42 -1.26 -3.33
N LEU A 180 5.61 -1.00 -2.83
CA LEU A 180 5.92 -0.75 -1.43
C LEU A 180 6.18 0.74 -1.24
N VAL A 181 5.71 1.33 -0.14
CA VAL A 181 6.03 2.72 0.23
C VAL A 181 6.63 2.75 1.62
N ALA A 182 7.68 3.56 1.80
CA ALA A 182 8.22 3.83 3.13
C ALA A 182 7.30 4.86 3.83
N PRO A 183 6.83 4.60 5.07
CA PRO A 183 6.09 5.58 5.86
C PRO A 183 7.06 6.64 6.41
N LEU A 184 7.57 7.51 5.54
CA LEU A 184 8.40 8.63 5.96
C LEU A 184 7.57 9.92 6.04
N PRO A 185 7.84 10.80 7.03
CA PRO A 185 7.28 12.15 7.04
C PRO A 185 7.61 12.88 5.74
N GLU A 186 6.67 13.70 5.27
CA GLU A 186 6.72 14.45 4.01
C GLU A 186 8.01 15.26 3.82
N GLN A 187 8.66 15.69 4.91
CA GLN A 187 9.90 16.45 4.92
C GLN A 187 11.15 15.65 4.49
N VAL A 188 11.10 14.31 4.57
CA VAL A 188 12.18 13.40 4.13
C VAL A 188 11.99 12.98 2.66
N ALA A 189 10.83 13.27 2.07
CA ALA A 189 10.45 12.89 0.70
C ALA A 189 11.32 13.53 -0.39
N ALA A 190 11.85 14.74 -0.14
CA ALA A 190 12.54 15.54 -1.15
C ALA A 190 13.93 15.01 -1.55
N GLY A 191 14.51 14.08 -0.79
CA GLY A 191 15.93 13.70 -0.92
C GLY A 191 16.22 12.36 -1.60
N ALA A 192 15.23 11.52 -1.89
CA ALA A 192 15.49 10.23 -2.53
C ALA A 192 14.54 9.98 -3.70
N SER A 193 14.79 10.75 -4.75
CA SER A 193 14.35 10.46 -6.10
C SER A 193 15.38 9.54 -6.77
N GLY A 194 14.89 8.43 -7.33
CA GLY A 194 15.75 7.42 -7.93
C GLY A 194 14.97 6.39 -8.73
N ALA A 195 14.03 6.83 -9.58
CA ALA A 195 13.17 5.98 -10.41
C ALA A 195 13.92 4.86 -11.19
N ALA A 196 15.23 5.02 -11.43
CA ALA A 196 16.08 4.04 -12.11
C ALA A 196 16.84 3.08 -11.18
N ARG A 197 17.00 3.38 -9.88
CA ARG A 197 17.79 2.53 -8.97
C ARG A 197 17.07 1.22 -8.70
N ILE A 198 17.80 0.11 -8.86
CA ILE A 198 17.35 -1.23 -8.47
C ILE A 198 17.98 -1.57 -7.13
N VAL A 199 17.14 -1.94 -6.15
CA VAL A 199 17.57 -2.35 -4.80
C VAL A 199 16.96 -3.70 -4.43
N GLY A 200 17.68 -4.46 -3.60
CA GLY A 200 17.18 -5.74 -3.06
C GLY A 200 16.33 -5.54 -1.81
N SER A 201 15.29 -6.35 -1.62
CA SER A 201 14.40 -6.26 -0.45
C SER A 201 15.11 -6.48 0.89
N GLN A 202 16.26 -7.15 0.88
CA GLN A 202 17.10 -7.41 2.06
C GLN A 202 18.20 -6.37 2.31
N GLN A 203 18.35 -5.37 1.43
CA GLN A 203 19.34 -4.32 1.64
C GLN A 203 18.96 -3.48 2.87
N GLY A 204 19.96 -3.06 3.65
CA GLY A 204 19.75 -2.42 4.95
C GLY A 204 18.87 -1.17 4.85
N GLU A 205 19.01 -0.38 3.79
CA GLU A 205 18.18 0.81 3.56
C GLU A 205 16.70 0.50 3.30
N VAL A 206 16.40 -0.66 2.70
CA VAL A 206 15.01 -1.07 2.44
C VAL A 206 14.38 -1.61 3.72
N VAL A 207 15.14 -2.39 4.49
CA VAL A 207 14.67 -2.93 5.78
C VAL A 207 14.45 -1.80 6.79
N ALA A 208 15.39 -0.87 6.90
CA ALA A 208 15.31 0.27 7.83
C ALA A 208 14.17 1.24 7.50
N ALA A 209 13.68 1.23 6.26
CA ALA A 209 12.56 2.06 5.84
C ALA A 209 11.18 1.46 6.20
N GLU A 210 11.14 0.24 6.75
CA GLU A 210 9.92 -0.46 7.18
C GLU A 210 8.73 -0.32 6.20
N PRO A 211 8.90 -0.62 4.90
CA PRO A 211 7.91 -0.26 3.92
C PRO A 211 6.66 -1.13 4.02
N LEU A 212 5.53 -0.53 3.68
CA LEU A 212 4.23 -1.17 3.62
C LEU A 212 3.75 -1.33 2.18
N VAL A 213 2.96 -2.36 1.91
CA VAL A 213 2.29 -2.56 0.63
C VAL A 213 1.30 -1.42 0.39
N ALA A 214 1.60 -0.57 -0.59
CA ALA A 214 0.76 0.56 -0.99
C ALA A 214 -0.18 0.20 -2.14
N GLU A 215 0.23 -0.70 -3.04
CA GLU A 215 -0.56 -1.15 -4.17
C GLU A 215 -0.32 -2.64 -4.41
N LEU A 216 -1.41 -3.36 -4.68
CA LEU A 216 -1.37 -4.69 -5.26
C LEU A 216 -2.02 -4.66 -6.63
N SER A 217 -1.50 -5.47 -7.54
CA SER A 217 -2.05 -5.56 -8.89
C SER A 217 -1.93 -6.96 -9.46
N ILE A 218 -2.81 -7.27 -10.41
CA ILE A 218 -2.59 -8.35 -11.37
C ILE A 218 -2.49 -7.76 -12.77
N SER A 219 -1.60 -8.28 -13.59
CA SER A 219 -1.45 -7.89 -14.99
C SER A 219 -1.46 -9.11 -15.89
N TRP A 220 -2.06 -8.96 -17.06
CA TRP A 220 -1.96 -9.95 -18.11
C TRP A 220 -0.80 -9.61 -19.04
N PRO A 221 -0.16 -10.62 -19.66
CA PRO A 221 0.82 -10.37 -20.72
C PRO A 221 0.21 -9.48 -21.79
N ALA A 222 1.00 -8.54 -22.32
CA ALA A 222 0.58 -7.80 -23.50
C ALA A 222 0.19 -8.78 -24.61
N PRO A 223 -0.84 -8.49 -25.43
CA PRO A 223 -1.09 -9.25 -26.64
C PRO A 223 0.19 -9.27 -27.48
N ALA A 224 0.57 -10.43 -28.02
CA ALA A 224 1.69 -10.50 -28.95
C ALA A 224 1.43 -9.50 -30.09
N ALA A 225 2.41 -8.65 -30.40
CA ALA A 225 2.30 -7.75 -31.55
C ALA A 225 2.04 -8.60 -32.80
N PRO A 226 1.10 -8.20 -33.68
CA PRO A 226 0.90 -8.93 -34.92
C PRO A 226 2.21 -8.96 -35.70
N VAL A 227 2.68 -10.16 -36.03
CA VAL A 227 3.86 -10.35 -36.88
C VAL A 227 3.55 -9.70 -38.22
N ARG A 228 4.11 -8.51 -38.47
CA ARG A 228 4.05 -7.89 -39.80
C ARG A 228 4.82 -8.80 -40.75
N LYS A 229 4.10 -9.60 -41.53
CA LYS A 229 4.70 -10.29 -42.68
C LYS A 229 5.24 -9.20 -43.60
N ARG A 230 6.57 -9.09 -43.72
CA ARG A 230 7.18 -8.28 -44.77
C ARG A 230 6.69 -8.85 -46.10
N LYS A 231 6.02 -8.03 -46.89
CA LYS A 231 5.76 -8.30 -48.31
C LYS A 231 7.04 -8.04 -49.09
#